data_AF-A0A090S810-F1
#
_entry.id   AF-A0A090S810-F1
#
_cell.length_a   1.000
_cell.length_b   1.000
_cell.length_c   1.000
_cell.angle_alpha   90.00
_cell.angle_beta   90.00
_cell.angle_gamma   90.00
#
_symmetry.space_group_name_H-M   'P 1'
#
loop_
_entity.id
_entity.type
_entity.pdbx_description
1 polymer ?
#
loop_
_entity_poly.entity_id
_entity_poly.type
_entity_poly.pdbx_seq_one_letter_code
_entity_poly.pdbx_strand_id
1 'polypeptide(L)'
;MESKIRAVGKMTQVEELRRDQIGAQLESMRHQSEHLCAQLEALSELKSRNYQGATKTCSVGLMNLNLADQMLQKMLVHHQQEQAVMEAQCQSVQKQLQQKAARVQGLEQVLERWNKKQSYEKAKREQKIIEDIINARFKRRSL
;
A
#
# COMPACT_ATOMS: atom_id res chain seq x y z
N MET A 1 12.00 -29.73 -8.68
CA MET A 1 12.28 -28.33 -8.24
C MET A 1 11.54 -27.33 -9.11
N GLU A 2 11.54 -27.48 -10.43
CA GLU A 2 10.86 -26.59 -11.36
C GLU A 2 9.37 -26.35 -11.07
N SER A 3 8.61 -27.40 -10.75
CA SER A 3 7.20 -27.28 -10.39
C SER A 3 6.97 -26.42 -9.15
N LYS A 4 7.86 -26.54 -8.14
CA LYS A 4 7.81 -25.75 -6.90
C LYS A 4 8.14 -24.28 -7.16
N ILE A 5 9.18 -24.00 -7.95
CA ILE A 5 9.55 -22.63 -8.34
C ILE A 5 8.43 -21.98 -9.15
N ARG A 6 7.83 -22.71 -10.09
CA ARG A 6 6.68 -22.21 -10.86
C ARG A 6 5.47 -21.90 -9.98
N ALA A 7 5.16 -22.76 -9.02
CA ALA A 7 4.05 -22.55 -8.09
C ALA A 7 4.27 -21.32 -7.19
N VAL A 8 5.46 -21.18 -6.61
CA VAL A 8 5.81 -20.01 -5.78
C VAL A 8 5.87 -18.73 -6.64
N GLY A 9 6.33 -18.83 -7.89
CA GLY A 9 6.31 -17.71 -8.84
C GLY A 9 4.91 -17.18 -9.09
N LYS A 10 3.96 -18.07 -9.40
CA LYS A 10 2.55 -17.71 -9.56
C LYS A 10 1.95 -17.12 -8.27
N MET A 11 2.29 -17.69 -7.11
CA MET A 11 1.82 -17.17 -5.82
C MET A 11 2.37 -15.76 -5.52
N THR A 12 3.61 -15.48 -5.92
CA THR A 12 4.25 -14.16 -5.77
C THR A 12 3.51 -13.13 -6.62
N GLN A 13 3.25 -13.44 -7.89
CA GLN A 13 2.47 -12.56 -8.79
C GLN A 13 1.07 -12.24 -8.24
N VAL A 14 0.38 -13.24 -7.67
CA VAL A 14 -0.95 -13.02 -7.06
C VAL A 14 -0.85 -12.09 -5.84
N GLU A 15 0.18 -12.23 -5.02
CA GLU A 15 0.36 -11.37 -3.84
C GLU A 15 0.84 -9.96 -4.22
N GLU A 16 1.63 -9.81 -5.29
CA GLU A 16 1.97 -8.50 -5.89
C GLU A 16 0.71 -7.78 -6.38
N LEU A 17 -0.15 -8.45 -7.15
CA LEU A 17 -1.41 -7.87 -7.62
C LEU A 17 -2.30 -7.42 -6.46
N ARG A 18 -2.38 -8.22 -5.38
CA ARG A 18 -3.13 -7.85 -4.18
C ARG A 18 -2.51 -6.66 -3.46
N ARG A 19 -1.18 -6.60 -3.35
CA ARG A 19 -0.47 -5.45 -2.78
C ARG A 19 -0.78 -4.19 -3.58
N ASP A 20 -0.73 -4.27 -4.90
CA ASP A 20 -0.94 -3.12 -5.78
C ASP A 20 -2.39 -2.63 -5.73
N GLN A 21 -3.37 -3.55 -5.65
CA GLN A 21 -4.79 -3.20 -5.41
C GLN A 21 -4.98 -2.44 -4.09
N ILE A 22 -4.38 -2.93 -3.00
CA ILE A 22 -4.43 -2.26 -1.69
C ILE A 22 -3.70 -0.91 -1.74
N GLY A 23 -2.60 -0.81 -2.49
CA GLY A 23 -1.88 0.43 -2.74
C GLY A 23 -2.77 1.47 -3.41
N ALA A 24 -3.44 1.11 -4.50
CA ALA A 24 -4.36 1.99 -5.21
C ALA A 24 -5.55 2.43 -4.34
N GLN A 25 -6.09 1.52 -3.52
CA GLN A 25 -7.13 1.87 -2.54
C GLN A 25 -6.64 2.87 -1.50
N LEU A 26 -5.44 2.66 -0.95
CA LEU A 26 -4.85 3.59 0.01
C LEU A 26 -4.62 4.98 -0.58
N GLU A 27 -4.17 5.05 -1.83
CA GLU A 27 -4.01 6.32 -2.55
C GLU A 27 -5.36 7.03 -2.71
N SER A 28 -6.41 6.32 -3.13
CA SER A 28 -7.75 6.89 -3.24
C SER A 28 -8.27 7.43 -1.90
N MET A 29 -8.06 6.70 -0.80
CA MET A 29 -8.45 7.16 0.54
C MET A 29 -7.65 8.39 1.00
N ARG A 30 -6.36 8.47 0.65
CA ARG A 30 -5.54 9.67 0.92
C ARG A 30 -6.07 10.90 0.20
N HIS A 31 -6.44 10.76 -1.08
CA HIS A 31 -7.04 11.86 -1.85
C HIS A 31 -8.38 12.31 -1.24
N GLN A 32 -9.20 11.37 -0.77
CA GLN A 32 -10.45 11.70 -0.04
C GLN A 32 -10.17 12.44 1.26
N SER A 33 -9.15 12.02 2.02
CA SER A 33 -8.72 12.70 3.24
C SER A 33 -8.25 14.13 2.96
N GLU A 34 -7.44 14.34 1.92
CA GLU A 34 -6.98 15.66 1.51
C GLU A 34 -8.16 16.56 1.11
N HIS A 35 -9.16 16.00 0.42
CA HIS A 35 -10.36 16.75 0.08
C HIS A 35 -11.16 17.18 1.32
N LEU A 36 -11.31 16.28 2.31
CA LEU A 36 -11.98 16.60 3.58
C LEU A 36 -11.22 17.68 4.37
N CYS A 37 -9.88 17.65 4.36
CA CYS A 37 -9.06 18.71 4.96
C CYS A 37 -9.34 20.07 4.30
N ALA A 38 -9.37 20.13 2.97
CA ALA A 38 -9.68 21.37 2.24
C ALA A 38 -11.10 21.89 2.55
N GLN A 39 -12.08 20.99 2.72
CA GLN A 39 -13.45 21.38 3.12
C GLN A 39 -13.49 21.92 4.56
N LEU A 40 -12.75 21.32 5.49
CA LEU A 40 -12.60 21.80 6.86
C LEU A 40 -11.97 23.18 6.92
N GLU A 41 -10.93 23.43 6.13
CA GLU A 41 -10.30 24.74 6.00
C GLU A 41 -11.32 25.78 5.52
N ALA A 42 -12.06 25.48 4.44
CA ALA A 42 -13.09 26.38 3.93
C ALA A 42 -14.22 26.66 4.95
N LEU A 43 -14.67 25.64 5.70
CA LEU A 43 -15.66 25.79 6.76
C LEU A 43 -15.12 26.65 7.93
N SER A 44 -13.84 26.50 8.26
CA SER A 44 -13.19 27.31 9.31
C SER A 44 -13.07 28.78 8.90
N GLU A 45 -12.77 29.06 7.63
CA GLU A 45 -12.76 30.41 7.08
C GLU A 45 -14.16 31.04 7.07
N LEU A 46 -15.18 30.28 6.66
CA LEU A 46 -16.57 30.72 6.70
C LEU A 46 -17.01 31.09 8.10
N LYS A 47 -16.64 30.27 9.10
CA LYS A 47 -16.90 30.55 10.51
C LYS A 47 -16.19 31.83 10.97
N SER A 48 -14.91 32.01 10.63
CA SER A 48 -14.15 33.23 10.95
C SER A 48 -14.79 34.50 10.36
N ARG A 49 -15.24 34.44 9.11
CA ARG A 49 -15.94 35.56 8.44
C ARG A 49 -17.30 35.87 9.06
N ASN A 50 -18.02 34.85 9.53
CA ASN A 50 -19.33 35.03 10.17
C ASN A 50 -19.24 35.89 11.46
N TYR A 51 -18.15 35.77 12.22
CA TYR A 51 -17.92 36.61 13.41
C TYR A 51 -17.58 38.07 13.09
N GLN A 52 -17.05 38.38 11.90
CA GLN A 52 -16.64 39.73 11.51
C GLN A 52 -17.83 40.63 11.11
N GLY A 53 -18.96 40.05 10.70
CA GLY A 53 -20.15 40.77 10.24
C GLY A 53 -21.08 41.32 11.33
N ALA A 54 -20.77 41.11 12.61
CA ALA A 54 -21.69 41.35 13.73
C ALA A 54 -21.89 42.83 14.13
N THR A 55 -21.12 43.77 13.58
CA THR A 55 -20.97 45.13 14.13
C THR A 55 -22.18 46.06 14.03
N LYS A 56 -23.25 45.72 13.27
CA LYS A 56 -24.48 46.54 13.13
C LYS A 56 -25.77 45.71 12.93
N THR A 57 -25.99 44.66 13.71
CA THR A 57 -27.14 43.75 13.49
C THR A 57 -28.31 43.99 14.45
N CYS A 58 -29.52 44.07 13.90
CA CYS A 58 -30.79 44.03 14.64
C CYS A 58 -30.99 42.65 15.31
N SER A 59 -31.90 42.52 16.28
CA SER A 59 -32.16 41.27 17.03
C SER A 59 -32.39 40.03 16.16
N VAL A 60 -33.09 40.20 15.03
CA VAL A 60 -33.30 39.14 14.02
C VAL A 60 -31.99 38.73 13.33
N GLY A 61 -31.10 39.69 13.07
CA GLY A 61 -29.76 39.44 12.53
C GLY A 61 -28.89 38.65 13.51
N LEU A 62 -28.95 38.95 14.80
CA LEU A 62 -28.23 38.21 15.84
C LEU A 62 -28.74 36.77 16.00
N MET A 63 -30.06 36.54 15.94
CA MET A 63 -30.64 35.20 15.94
C MET A 63 -30.19 34.37 14.73
N ASN A 64 -30.19 34.96 13.53
CA ASN A 64 -29.74 34.29 12.32
C ASN A 64 -28.24 33.97 12.33
N LEU A 65 -27.41 34.89 12.84
CA LEU A 65 -25.97 34.65 13.03
C LEU A 65 -25.71 33.49 14.01
N ASN A 66 -26.45 33.43 15.11
CA ASN A 66 -26.33 32.35 16.10
C ASN A 66 -26.76 31.00 15.50
N LEU A 67 -27.86 30.96 14.74
CA LEU A 67 -28.28 29.75 14.03
C LEU A 67 -27.22 29.28 13.03
N ALA A 68 -26.66 30.20 12.23
CA ALA A 68 -25.59 29.89 11.29
C ALA A 68 -24.31 29.41 11.99
N ASP A 69 -23.93 30.02 13.12
CA ASP A 69 -22.77 29.59 13.90
C ASP A 69 -22.96 28.19 14.50
N GLN A 70 -24.14 27.89 15.05
CA GLN A 70 -24.45 26.54 15.53
C GLN A 70 -24.40 25.49 14.41
N MET A 71 -24.89 25.82 13.22
CA MET A 71 -24.83 24.93 12.05
C MET A 71 -23.38 24.71 11.58
N LEU A 72 -22.59 25.78 11.47
CA LEU A 72 -21.18 25.70 11.11
C LEU A 72 -20.37 24.91 12.15
N GLN A 73 -20.65 25.11 13.44
CA GLN A 73 -20.01 24.36 14.52
C GLN A 73 -20.33 22.87 14.45
N LYS A 74 -21.60 22.50 14.20
CA LYS A 74 -21.98 21.10 14.04
C LYS A 74 -21.31 20.47 12.82
N MET A 75 -21.28 21.17 11.69
CA MET A 75 -20.59 20.69 10.48
C MET A 75 -19.08 20.51 10.70
N LEU A 76 -18.41 21.46 11.36
CA LEU A 76 -16.98 21.36 11.68
C LEU A 76 -16.69 20.13 12.56
N VAL A 77 -17.47 19.93 13.62
CA VAL A 77 -17.28 18.77 14.51
C VAL A 77 -17.50 17.46 13.76
N HIS A 78 -18.52 17.40 12.90
CA HIS A 78 -18.78 16.23 12.06
C HIS A 78 -17.60 15.91 11.14
N HIS A 79 -17.14 16.90 10.36
CA HIS A 79 -16.04 16.70 9.41
C HIS A 79 -14.71 16.38 10.11
N GLN A 80 -14.47 16.92 11.31
CA GLN A 80 -13.30 16.56 12.13
C GLN A 80 -13.35 15.09 12.58
N GLN A 81 -14.53 14.59 12.97
CA GLN A 81 -14.71 13.19 13.30
C GLN A 81 -14.52 12.28 12.07
N GLU A 82 -15.07 12.68 10.92
CA GLU A 82 -14.88 11.96 9.66
C GLU A 82 -13.42 11.92 9.23
N GLN A 83 -12.69 13.02 9.35
CA GLN A 83 -11.25 13.07 9.10
C GLN A 83 -10.50 12.11 10.02
N ALA A 84 -10.77 12.13 11.33
CA ALA A 84 -10.10 11.23 12.28
C ALA A 84 -10.38 9.75 11.97
N VAL A 85 -11.61 9.43 11.56
CA VAL A 85 -11.97 8.06 11.13
C VAL A 85 -11.24 7.69 9.84
N MET A 86 -11.20 8.59 8.85
CA MET A 86 -10.50 8.38 7.58
C MET A 86 -9.00 8.17 7.78
N GLU A 87 -8.36 8.98 8.63
CA GLU A 87 -6.95 8.84 8.99
C GLU A 87 -6.67 7.49 9.67
N ALA A 88 -7.52 7.06 10.61
CA ALA A 88 -7.39 5.77 11.26
C ALA A 88 -7.53 4.61 10.26
N GLN A 89 -8.44 4.71 9.30
CA GLN A 89 -8.59 3.73 8.24
C GLN A 89 -7.37 3.70 7.30
N CYS A 90 -6.86 4.86 6.89
CA CYS A 90 -5.63 4.99 6.11
C CYS A 90 -4.44 4.32 6.82
N GLN A 91 -4.27 4.57 8.13
CA GLN A 91 -3.21 3.93 8.91
C GLN A 91 -3.38 2.41 8.98
N SER A 92 -4.61 1.92 9.14
CA SER A 92 -4.92 0.49 9.15
C SER A 92 -4.56 -0.17 7.82
N VAL A 93 -5.01 0.39 6.70
CA VAL A 93 -4.72 -0.09 5.35
C VAL A 93 -3.23 0.00 5.04
N GLN A 94 -2.55 1.05 5.49
CA GLN A 94 -1.09 1.18 5.35
C GLN A 94 -0.34 0.06 6.09
N LYS A 95 -0.76 -0.32 7.30
CA LYS A 95 -0.18 -1.45 8.02
C LYS A 95 -0.41 -2.76 7.27
N GLN A 96 -1.61 -2.97 6.71
CA GLN A 96 -1.89 -4.15 5.88
C GLN A 96 -0.99 -4.18 4.64
N LEU A 97 -0.81 -3.04 3.96
CA LEU A 97 0.07 -2.93 2.80
C LEU A 97 1.52 -3.28 3.15
N GLN A 98 2.03 -2.81 4.29
CA GLN A 98 3.37 -3.16 4.77
C GLN A 98 3.51 -4.66 5.04
N GLN A 99 2.52 -5.29 5.66
CA GLN A 99 2.53 -6.73 5.90
C GLN A 99 2.52 -7.53 4.58
N LYS A 100 1.73 -7.09 3.60
CA LYS A 100 1.69 -7.69 2.26
C LYS A 100 3.01 -7.52 1.52
N ALA A 101 3.62 -6.34 1.58
CA ALA A 101 4.93 -6.06 1.00
C ALA A 101 6.02 -6.96 1.60
N ALA A 102 6.04 -7.11 2.94
CA ALA A 102 6.97 -8.02 3.62
C ALA A 102 6.76 -9.48 3.19
N ARG A 103 5.50 -9.90 2.99
CA ARG A 103 5.19 -11.24 2.47
C ARG A 103 5.69 -11.46 1.05
N VAL A 104 5.49 -10.50 0.15
CA VAL A 104 6.00 -10.56 -1.23
C VAL A 104 7.52 -10.69 -1.21
N GLN A 105 8.21 -9.84 -0.45
CA GLN A 105 9.66 -9.89 -0.31
C GLN A 105 10.15 -11.25 0.21
N GLY A 106 9.43 -11.85 1.16
CA GLY A 106 9.74 -13.20 1.65
C GLY A 106 9.62 -14.27 0.56
N LEU A 107 8.60 -14.18 -0.31
CA LEU A 107 8.42 -15.11 -1.43
C LEU A 107 9.49 -14.93 -2.51
N GLU A 108 9.86 -13.69 -2.82
CA GLU A 108 10.96 -13.37 -3.73
C GLU A 108 12.29 -13.96 -3.25
N GLN A 109 12.61 -13.82 -1.97
CA GLN A 109 13.82 -14.42 -1.39
C GLN A 109 13.83 -15.95 -1.49
N VAL A 110 12.67 -16.60 -1.27
CA VAL A 110 12.55 -18.06 -1.44
C VAL A 110 12.75 -18.45 -2.89
N LEU A 111 12.17 -17.72 -3.83
CA LEU A 111 12.35 -17.95 -5.27
C LEU A 111 13.80 -17.82 -5.68
N GLU A 112 14.48 -16.77 -5.23
CA GLU A 112 15.88 -16.55 -5.52
C GLU A 112 16.75 -17.70 -5.01
N ARG A 113 16.55 -18.12 -3.76
CA ARG A 113 17.26 -19.26 -3.15
C ARG A 113 17.03 -20.55 -3.93
N TRP A 114 15.79 -20.81 -4.35
CA TRP A 114 15.45 -22.03 -5.09
C TRP A 114 15.99 -22.01 -6.51
N ASN A 115 15.98 -20.86 -7.19
CA ASN A 115 16.60 -20.68 -8.49
C ASN A 115 18.12 -20.93 -8.42
N LYS A 116 18.81 -20.34 -7.43
CA LYS A 116 20.24 -20.59 -7.18
C LYS A 116 20.53 -22.06 -6.91
N LYS A 117 19.70 -22.73 -6.11
CA LYS A 117 19.84 -24.17 -5.86
C LYS A 117 19.63 -24.99 -7.15
N GLN A 118 18.64 -24.65 -7.96
CA GLN A 118 18.37 -25.35 -9.21
C GLN A 118 19.51 -25.16 -10.22
N SER A 119 20.02 -23.94 -10.38
CA SER A 119 21.12 -23.67 -11.32
C SER A 119 22.40 -24.40 -10.89
N TYR A 120 22.70 -24.41 -9.58
CA TYR A 120 23.81 -25.18 -9.04
C TYR A 120 23.68 -26.68 -9.32
N GLU A 121 22.52 -27.29 -9.05
CA GLU A 121 22.28 -28.72 -9.32
C GLU A 121 22.31 -29.06 -10.82
N LYS A 122 22.01 -28.10 -11.69
CA LYS A 122 22.13 -28.27 -13.14
C LYS A 122 23.61 -28.24 -13.55
N ALA A 123 24.35 -27.22 -13.12
CA ALA A 123 25.78 -27.07 -13.39
C ALA A 123 26.59 -28.28 -12.86
N LYS A 124 26.27 -28.77 -11.66
CA LYS A 124 26.92 -29.95 -11.07
C LYS A 124 26.69 -31.22 -11.91
N ARG A 125 25.49 -31.40 -12.45
CA ARG A 125 25.18 -32.54 -13.34
C ARG A 125 25.90 -32.42 -14.68
N GLU A 126 25.93 -31.22 -15.26
CA GLU A 126 26.67 -30.96 -16.50
C GLU A 126 28.17 -31.19 -16.33
N GLN A 127 28.75 -30.72 -15.23
CA GLN A 127 30.15 -30.96 -14.89
C GLN A 127 30.47 -32.45 -14.78
N LYS A 128 29.64 -33.22 -14.07
CA LYS A 128 29.82 -34.67 -13.95
C LYS A 128 29.79 -35.37 -15.31
N ILE A 129 28.86 -34.99 -16.20
CA ILE A 129 28.78 -35.54 -17.56
C ILE A 129 30.07 -35.25 -18.34
N ILE A 130 30.61 -34.03 -18.22
CA ILE A 130 31.87 -33.66 -18.87
C ILE A 130 33.04 -34.50 -18.32
N GLU A 131 33.13 -34.65 -17.00
CA GLU A 131 34.14 -35.48 -16.34
C GLU A 131 34.06 -36.94 -16.80
N ASP A 132 32.85 -37.51 -16.88
CA ASP A 132 32.61 -38.88 -17.35
C ASP A 132 33.05 -39.06 -18.82
N ILE A 133 32.79 -38.06 -19.68
CA ILE A 133 33.24 -38.07 -21.08
C ILE A 133 34.77 -38.01 -21.17
N ILE A 134 35.42 -37.15 -20.39
CA ILE A 134 36.88 -37.04 -20.35
C ILE A 134 37.50 -38.36 -19.89
N ASN A 135 37.00 -38.93 -18.81
CA ASN A 135 37.46 -40.19 -18.26
C ASN A 135 37.29 -41.35 -19.25
N ALA A 136 36.15 -41.42 -19.95
CA ALA A 136 35.91 -42.43 -20.98
C ALA A 136 36.89 -42.29 -22.16
N ARG A 137 37.21 -41.07 -22.58
CA ARG A 137 38.22 -40.80 -23.62
C ARG A 137 39.63 -41.20 -23.18
N PHE A 138 40.00 -40.89 -21.93
CA PHE A 138 41.30 -41.28 -21.39
C PHE A 138 41.47 -42.80 -21.32
N LYS A 139 40.46 -43.52 -20.81
CA LYS A 139 40.48 -45.00 -20.75
C LYS A 139 40.60 -45.67 -22.12
N ARG A 140 40.02 -45.07 -23.17
CA ARG A 140 40.16 -45.57 -24.56
C ARG A 140 41.54 -45.32 -25.17
N ARG A 141 42.32 -44.35 -24.68
CA ARG A 141 43.68 -44.04 -25.16
C ARG A 141 44.79 -44.83 -24.47
N SER A 142 44.50 -45.39 -23.29
CA SER A 142 45.44 -46.20 -22.52
C SER A 142 45.41 -47.70 -22.85
N LEU A 143 44.49 -48.12 -23.73
CA LEU A 143 44.40 -49.46 -24.34
C LEU A 143 44.96 -49.38 -25.76
#